data_AF-A0A9P6GYT0-F1
#
_entry.id   AF-A0A9P6GYT0-F1
#
_cell.length_a   1.000
_cell.length_b   1.000
_cell.length_c   1.000
_cell.angle_alpha   90.00
_cell.angle_beta   90.00
_cell.angle_gamma   90.00
#
_symmetry.space_group_name_H-M   'P 1'
#
loop_
_entity.id
_entity.type
_entity.pdbx_description
1 polymer ?
#
loop_
_entity_poly.entity_id
_entity_poly.type
_entity_poly.pdbx_seq_one_letter_code
_entity_poly.pdbx_strand_id
1 'polypeptide(L)'
;MLGTDYTRRHNEVLKCIPLLMCNKYGIKLTKKLRNHSVQQIVSNKYVEIRVDTFVKTDIKIKHNLPDLIVIDKCKKKILIVEFGITSGDNLQHVETEKMRKYDLIANELSQIYGFKISIIPYVLTWDGVVKKYHEIYRRRLEISDRIEAYIQSLVLKKTLERDLLTSEEKEN
;
A
#
# COMPACT_ATOMS: atom_id res chain seq x y z
N MET A 1 22.14 6.91 3.88
CA MET A 1 21.24 6.65 5.03
C MET A 1 19.77 7.05 4.81
N LEU A 2 19.34 7.60 3.68
CA LEU A 2 17.90 7.91 3.43
C LEU A 2 17.04 6.71 2.97
N GLY A 3 17.63 5.76 2.22
CA GLY A 3 16.89 4.64 1.63
C GLY A 3 16.43 3.57 2.61
N THR A 4 17.24 3.28 3.64
CA THR A 4 16.93 2.31 4.70
C THR A 4 15.73 2.77 5.55
N ASP A 5 15.66 4.07 5.84
CA ASP A 5 14.60 4.64 6.69
C ASP A 5 13.27 4.77 5.97
N TYR A 6 13.29 5.17 4.70
CA TYR A 6 12.11 5.10 3.82
C TYR A 6 11.55 3.67 3.78
N THR A 7 12.43 2.70 3.55
CA THR A 7 12.05 1.28 3.45
C THR A 7 11.43 0.78 4.76
N ARG A 8 11.95 1.22 5.92
CA ARG A 8 11.40 0.84 7.23
C ARG A 8 9.99 1.42 7.47
N ARG A 9 9.75 2.69 7.13
CA ARG A 9 8.42 3.32 7.25
C ARG A 9 7.42 2.65 6.30
N HIS A 10 7.84 2.46 5.05
CA HIS A 10 7.04 1.83 4.01
C HIS A 10 6.66 0.40 4.39
N ASN A 11 7.62 -0.42 4.87
CA ASN A 11 7.38 -1.79 5.30
C ASN A 11 6.40 -1.91 6.47
N GLU A 12 6.36 -0.95 7.40
CA GLU A 12 5.41 -0.98 8.52
C GLU A 12 3.99 -0.61 8.06
N VAL A 13 3.85 0.35 7.15
CA VAL A 13 2.56 0.69 6.51
C VAL A 13 2.07 -0.50 5.65
N LEU A 14 2.98 -1.14 4.91
CA LEU A 14 2.74 -2.35 4.12
C LEU A 14 2.28 -3.55 4.96
N LYS A 15 2.55 -3.60 6.26
CA LYS A 15 1.99 -4.65 7.12
C LYS A 15 0.56 -4.37 7.53
N CYS A 16 0.19 -3.10 7.67
CA CYS A 16 -1.13 -2.70 8.17
C CYS A 16 -2.24 -2.98 7.13
N ILE A 17 -2.06 -2.49 5.90
CA ILE A 17 -3.15 -2.45 4.91
C ILE A 17 -3.52 -3.84 4.37
N PRO A 18 -2.57 -4.71 3.99
CA PRO A 18 -2.89 -6.09 3.62
C PRO A 18 -3.55 -6.89 4.75
N LEU A 19 -3.13 -6.70 6.00
CA LEU A 19 -3.78 -7.34 7.16
C LEU A 19 -5.23 -6.89 7.32
N LEU A 20 -5.50 -5.59 7.15
CA LEU A 20 -6.85 -5.03 7.16
C LEU A 20 -7.72 -5.65 6.06
N MET A 21 -7.18 -5.77 4.84
CA MET A 21 -7.87 -6.43 3.73
C MET A 21 -8.14 -7.91 4.03
N CYS A 22 -7.18 -8.63 4.60
CA CYS A 22 -7.37 -10.04 4.99
C CYS A 22 -8.51 -10.19 6.02
N ASN A 23 -8.56 -9.32 7.02
CA ASN A 23 -9.62 -9.32 8.05
C ASN A 23 -10.99 -8.97 7.43
N LYS A 24 -11.03 -7.98 6.52
CA LYS A 24 -12.25 -7.56 5.81
C LYS A 24 -12.87 -8.70 5.00
N TYR A 25 -12.06 -9.44 4.25
CA TYR A 25 -12.53 -10.54 3.42
C TYR A 25 -12.67 -11.88 4.17
N GLY A 26 -12.49 -11.87 5.50
CA GLY A 26 -12.62 -13.06 6.35
C GLY A 26 -11.58 -14.14 6.04
N ILE A 27 -10.44 -13.77 5.45
CA ILE A 27 -9.38 -14.71 5.04
C ILE A 27 -8.50 -15.10 6.23
N LYS A 28 -8.19 -14.14 7.11
CA LYS A 28 -7.50 -14.37 8.38
C LYS A 28 -8.17 -13.55 9.47
N LEU A 29 -8.19 -14.07 10.69
CA LEU A 29 -8.76 -13.42 11.88
C LEU A 29 -7.65 -13.08 12.87
N THR A 30 -6.65 -12.29 12.44
CA THR A 30 -5.56 -11.88 13.32
C THR A 30 -5.66 -10.40 13.64
N LYS A 31 -5.84 -10.08 14.93
CA LYS A 31 -5.99 -8.69 15.41
C LYS A 31 -4.66 -7.99 15.74
N LYS A 32 -3.54 -8.74 15.85
CA LYS A 32 -2.25 -8.21 16.31
C LYS A 32 -1.26 -8.08 15.15
N LEU A 33 -0.82 -6.85 14.88
CA LEU A 33 0.22 -6.50 13.89
C LEU A 33 1.59 -7.13 14.21
N ARG A 34 1.96 -7.20 15.49
CA ARG A 34 3.29 -7.65 15.96
C ARG A 34 3.64 -9.09 15.59
N ASN A 35 2.64 -9.95 15.34
CA ASN A 35 2.84 -11.37 15.04
C ASN A 35 2.41 -11.75 13.61
N HIS A 36 2.08 -10.76 12.77
CA HIS A 36 1.65 -11.03 11.40
C HIS A 36 2.84 -11.12 10.45
N SER A 37 3.17 -12.32 9.98
CA SER A 37 4.00 -12.48 8.79
C SER A 37 3.14 -12.19 7.56
N VAL A 38 3.59 -11.24 6.74
CA VAL A 38 2.96 -10.93 5.45
C VAL A 38 3.15 -12.15 4.56
N GLN A 39 2.09 -12.94 4.38
CA GLN A 39 2.08 -13.98 3.36
C GLN A 39 1.89 -13.31 2.01
N GLN A 40 2.76 -13.64 1.05
CA GLN A 40 2.77 -13.03 -0.27
C GLN A 40 1.47 -13.27 -1.03
N ILE A 41 0.83 -14.42 -0.87
CA ILE A 41 -0.47 -14.71 -1.49
C ILE A 41 -1.37 -15.36 -0.47
N VAL A 42 -2.57 -14.81 -0.29
CA VAL A 42 -3.62 -15.38 0.55
C VAL A 42 -4.93 -15.35 -0.21
N SER A 43 -5.63 -16.47 -0.29
CA SER A 43 -6.87 -16.57 -1.06
C SER A 43 -7.93 -17.38 -0.34
N ASN A 44 -9.18 -17.09 -0.65
CA ASN A 44 -10.33 -17.93 -0.36
C ASN A 44 -11.13 -18.18 -1.66
N LYS A 45 -12.33 -18.76 -1.54
CA LYS A 45 -13.20 -19.04 -2.69
C LYS A 45 -13.56 -17.77 -3.50
N TYR A 46 -13.60 -16.63 -2.86
CA TYR A 46 -14.18 -15.39 -3.39
C TYR A 46 -13.15 -14.31 -3.69
N VAL A 47 -12.04 -14.26 -2.96
CA VAL A 47 -11.05 -13.19 -3.02
C VAL A 47 -9.64 -13.75 -2.93
N GLU A 48 -8.75 -13.12 -3.68
CA GLU A 48 -7.33 -13.38 -3.65
C GLU A 48 -6.57 -12.08 -3.41
N ILE A 49 -5.74 -12.08 -2.38
CA ILE A 49 -4.91 -10.96 -1.96
C ILE A 49 -3.46 -11.35 -2.22
N ARG A 50 -2.75 -10.54 -2.99
CA ARG A 50 -1.32 -10.71 -3.28
C ARG A 50 -0.56 -9.48 -2.79
N VAL A 51 0.52 -9.69 -2.05
CA VAL A 51 1.40 -8.64 -1.51
C VAL A 51 2.79 -8.89 -2.05
N ASP A 52 3.46 -7.85 -2.55
CA ASP A 52 4.83 -7.92 -3.10
C ASP A 52 5.04 -9.13 -4.01
N THR A 53 4.08 -9.37 -4.91
CA THR A 53 4.07 -10.56 -5.78
C THR A 53 4.18 -10.16 -7.24
N PHE A 54 5.06 -10.83 -7.97
CA PHE A 54 5.21 -10.63 -9.42
C PHE A 54 3.92 -10.97 -10.16
N VAL A 55 3.45 -10.04 -10.97
CA VAL A 55 2.33 -10.29 -11.89
C VAL A 55 2.86 -11.06 -13.09
N LYS A 56 2.33 -12.26 -13.31
CA LYS A 56 2.58 -13.02 -14.54
C LYS A 56 1.80 -12.36 -15.68
N THR A 57 2.53 -11.78 -16.62
CA THR A 57 2.02 -11.17 -17.85
C THR A 57 2.73 -11.78 -19.04
N ASP A 58 2.08 -11.80 -20.21
CA ASP A 58 2.65 -12.36 -21.44
C ASP A 58 3.71 -11.42 -22.05
N ILE A 59 3.62 -10.12 -21.74
CA ILE A 59 4.62 -9.11 -22.09
C ILE A 59 5.64 -8.89 -20.95
N LYS A 60 6.90 -8.55 -21.31
CA LYS A 60 7.91 -8.13 -20.33
C LYS A 60 7.63 -6.69 -19.85
N ILE A 61 7.18 -6.55 -18.61
CA ILE A 61 6.91 -5.26 -17.97
C ILE A 61 8.04 -4.91 -16.99
N LYS A 62 8.56 -3.68 -17.05
CA LYS A 62 9.64 -3.22 -16.14
C LYS A 62 9.21 -3.12 -14.68
N HIS A 63 7.97 -2.68 -14.43
CA HIS A 63 7.41 -2.55 -13.10
C HIS A 63 6.33 -3.61 -12.92
N ASN A 64 6.69 -4.83 -12.52
CA ASN A 64 5.79 -5.99 -12.42
C ASN A 64 5.50 -6.45 -10.98
N LEU A 65 5.87 -5.63 -10.00
CA LEU A 65 5.73 -5.89 -8.57
C LEU A 65 4.92 -4.77 -7.92
N PRO A 66 3.59 -4.85 -7.90
CA PRO A 66 2.76 -3.95 -7.10
C PRO A 66 2.84 -4.31 -5.63
N ASP A 67 2.74 -3.30 -4.77
CA ASP A 67 2.74 -3.50 -3.32
C ASP A 67 1.58 -4.39 -2.86
N LEU A 68 0.37 -4.18 -3.39
CA LEU A 68 -0.82 -4.97 -3.06
C LEU A 68 -1.77 -5.11 -4.25
N ILE A 69 -2.25 -6.33 -4.47
CA ILE A 69 -3.29 -6.66 -5.44
C ILE A 69 -4.42 -7.38 -4.72
N VAL A 70 -5.66 -6.93 -4.93
CA VAL A 70 -6.87 -7.61 -4.44
C VAL A 70 -7.75 -7.98 -5.63
N ILE A 71 -7.95 -9.27 -5.84
CA ILE A 71 -8.82 -9.83 -6.88
C ILE A 71 -10.11 -10.28 -6.23
N ASP A 72 -11.18 -9.52 -6.42
CA ASP A 72 -12.53 -9.84 -5.95
C ASP A 72 -13.30 -10.56 -7.08
N LYS A 73 -13.41 -11.89 -6.97
CA LYS A 73 -14.06 -12.76 -7.96
C LYS A 73 -15.58 -12.58 -7.95
N CYS A 74 -16.17 -12.20 -6.81
CA CYS A 74 -17.60 -11.95 -6.69
C CYS A 74 -18.00 -10.66 -7.40
N LYS A 75 -17.28 -9.57 -7.14
CA LYS A 75 -17.55 -8.26 -7.74
C LYS A 75 -16.96 -8.09 -9.14
N LYS A 76 -16.18 -9.07 -9.62
CA LYS A 76 -15.40 -9.01 -10.87
C LYS A 76 -14.55 -7.73 -10.94
N LYS A 77 -13.82 -7.46 -9.86
CA LYS A 77 -12.98 -6.26 -9.71
C LYS A 77 -11.58 -6.62 -9.26
N ILE A 78 -10.59 -5.95 -9.81
CA ILE A 78 -9.19 -6.03 -9.39
C ILE A 78 -8.75 -4.66 -8.88
N LEU A 79 -8.17 -4.65 -7.70
CA LEU A 79 -7.59 -3.46 -7.10
C LEU A 79 -6.07 -3.60 -7.09
N ILE A 80 -5.38 -2.61 -7.62
CA ILE A 80 -3.93 -2.47 -7.50
C ILE A 80 -3.68 -1.29 -6.57
N VAL A 81 -2.98 -1.51 -5.48
CA VAL A 81 -2.66 -0.48 -4.50
C VAL A 81 -1.15 -0.33 -4.44
N GLU A 82 -0.70 0.92 -4.56
CA GLU A 82 0.71 1.27 -4.49
C GLU A 82 0.89 2.30 -3.37
N PHE A 83 1.74 1.98 -2.40
CA PHE A 83 1.99 2.84 -1.24
C PHE A 83 3.16 3.77 -1.50
N GLY A 84 3.06 5.01 -1.00
CA GLY A 84 4.14 5.99 -1.08
C GLY A 84 4.24 6.82 0.19
N ILE A 85 5.47 7.12 0.61
CA ILE A 85 5.75 8.08 1.68
C ILE A 85 6.67 9.16 1.11
N THR A 86 6.27 10.43 1.19
CA THR A 86 7.01 11.51 0.50
C THR A 86 7.03 12.82 1.29
N SER A 87 7.71 13.84 0.78
CA SER A 87 7.57 15.22 1.26
C SER A 87 6.25 15.82 0.79
N GLY A 88 5.74 16.81 1.52
CA GLY A 88 4.56 17.57 1.10
C GLY A 88 4.69 18.12 -0.33
N ASP A 89 5.85 18.67 -0.67
CA ASP A 89 6.11 19.29 -1.98
C ASP A 89 6.02 18.30 -3.14
N ASN A 90 6.45 17.05 -2.92
CA ASN A 90 6.49 16.02 -3.96
C ASN A 90 5.22 15.16 -4.01
N LEU A 91 4.24 15.39 -3.13
CA LEU A 91 3.07 14.54 -2.98
C LEU A 91 2.30 14.36 -4.30
N GLN A 92 2.09 15.43 -5.06
CA GLN A 92 1.39 15.37 -6.35
C GLN A 92 2.14 14.59 -7.41
N HIS A 93 3.45 14.78 -7.46
CA HIS A 93 4.28 14.11 -8.43
C HIS A 93 4.26 12.60 -8.18
N VAL A 94 4.52 12.19 -6.94
CA VAL A 94 4.56 10.78 -6.54
C VAL A 94 3.21 10.08 -6.73
N GLU A 95 2.09 10.72 -6.39
CA GLU A 95 0.74 10.17 -6.67
C GLU A 95 0.52 9.90 -8.16
N THR A 96 0.89 10.86 -9.01
CA THR A 96 0.69 10.78 -10.46
C THR A 96 1.58 9.71 -11.08
N GLU A 97 2.85 9.66 -10.68
CA GLU A 97 3.79 8.64 -11.13
C GLU A 97 3.32 7.24 -10.76
N LYS A 98 2.90 7.03 -9.49
CA LYS A 98 2.40 5.74 -9.02
C LYS A 98 1.12 5.31 -9.72
N MET A 99 0.23 6.25 -10.04
CA MET A 99 -0.99 5.95 -10.80
C MET A 99 -0.64 5.44 -12.21
N ARG A 100 0.26 6.14 -12.93
CA ARG A 100 0.63 5.82 -14.32
C ARG A 100 1.49 4.55 -14.44
N LYS A 101 2.33 4.28 -13.44
CA LYS A 101 3.28 3.15 -13.41
C LYS A 101 2.59 1.80 -13.67
N TYR A 102 1.34 1.64 -13.26
CA TYR A 102 0.60 0.37 -13.32
C TYR A 102 -0.46 0.31 -14.43
N ASP A 103 -0.56 1.32 -15.31
CA ASP A 103 -1.54 1.33 -16.41
C ASP A 103 -1.38 0.11 -17.34
N LEU A 104 -0.13 -0.25 -17.67
CA LEU A 104 0.15 -1.42 -18.51
C LEU A 104 -0.29 -2.73 -17.85
N ILE A 105 0.03 -2.93 -16.56
CA ILE A 105 -0.41 -4.11 -15.82
C ILE A 105 -1.92 -4.16 -15.70
N ALA A 106 -2.56 -3.02 -15.47
CA ALA A 106 -4.01 -2.95 -15.39
C ALA A 106 -4.66 -3.40 -16.71
N ASN A 107 -4.11 -3.01 -17.85
CA ASN A 107 -4.63 -3.47 -19.14
C ASN A 107 -4.45 -4.99 -19.32
N GLU A 108 -3.27 -5.53 -19.02
CA GLU A 108 -3.00 -6.97 -19.11
C GLU A 108 -3.91 -7.78 -18.18
N LEU A 109 -4.01 -7.40 -16.90
CA LEU A 109 -4.89 -8.06 -15.94
C LEU A 109 -6.36 -7.95 -16.35
N SER A 110 -6.77 -6.83 -16.95
CA SER A 110 -8.14 -6.66 -17.45
C SER A 110 -8.44 -7.64 -18.58
N GLN A 111 -7.46 -7.92 -19.45
CA GLN A 111 -7.62 -8.89 -20.55
C GLN A 111 -7.62 -10.33 -20.03
N ILE A 112 -6.71 -10.66 -19.11
CA ILE A 112 -6.58 -12.02 -18.54
C ILE A 112 -7.84 -12.43 -17.75
N TYR A 113 -8.36 -11.54 -16.89
CA TYR A 113 -9.47 -11.86 -15.99
C TYR A 113 -10.83 -11.39 -16.51
N GLY A 114 -10.87 -10.44 -17.45
CA GLY A 114 -12.11 -9.80 -17.89
C GLY A 114 -12.78 -8.96 -16.79
N PHE A 115 -12.02 -8.49 -15.80
CA PHE A 115 -12.51 -7.77 -14.61
C PHE A 115 -12.24 -6.27 -14.70
N LYS A 116 -13.06 -5.46 -14.02
CA LYS A 116 -12.81 -4.02 -13.92
C LYS A 116 -11.62 -3.75 -13.00
N ILE A 117 -10.68 -2.93 -13.44
CA ILE A 117 -9.48 -2.61 -12.66
C ILE A 117 -9.56 -1.21 -12.06
N SER A 118 -8.98 -1.05 -10.87
CA SER A 118 -8.80 0.25 -10.23
C SER A 118 -7.39 0.32 -9.64
N ILE A 119 -6.65 1.36 -10.01
CA ILE A 119 -5.34 1.67 -9.45
C ILE A 119 -5.55 2.71 -8.35
N ILE A 120 -4.96 2.47 -7.18
CA ILE A 120 -5.02 3.36 -6.02
C ILE A 120 -3.59 3.71 -5.58
N PRO A 121 -3.13 4.95 -5.84
CA PRO A 121 -1.92 5.46 -5.21
C PRO A 121 -2.25 5.89 -3.78
N TYR A 122 -1.88 5.08 -2.79
CA TYR A 122 -2.04 5.43 -1.38
C TYR A 122 -0.77 6.12 -0.88
N VAL A 123 -0.72 7.43 -1.04
CA VAL A 123 0.46 8.24 -0.71
C VAL A 123 0.18 9.12 0.50
N LEU A 124 1.11 9.11 1.45
CA LEU A 124 1.13 9.92 2.66
C LEU A 124 2.41 10.74 2.70
N THR A 125 2.40 11.88 3.40
CA THR A 125 3.65 12.58 3.70
C THR A 125 4.28 12.06 5.00
N TRP A 126 5.57 12.33 5.22
CA TRP A 126 6.25 11.93 6.46
C TRP A 126 5.70 12.65 7.72
N ASP A 127 4.99 13.75 7.54
CA ASP A 127 4.23 14.52 8.54
C ASP A 127 2.77 14.08 8.65
N GLY A 128 2.39 12.98 7.98
CA GLY A 128 1.05 12.39 8.07
C GLY A 128 -0.04 13.16 7.30
N VAL A 129 0.34 14.17 6.52
CA VAL A 129 -0.58 14.96 5.69
C VAL A 129 -0.97 14.17 4.45
N VAL A 130 -2.22 14.34 4.05
CA VAL A 130 -2.81 13.73 2.86
C VAL A 130 -3.55 14.78 2.05
N LYS A 131 -3.71 14.55 0.75
CA LYS A 131 -4.54 15.43 -0.08
C LYS A 131 -6.03 15.21 0.15
N LYS A 132 -6.83 16.20 -0.26
CA LYS A 132 -8.29 16.11 -0.33
C LYS A 132 -8.78 14.86 -1.11
N TYR A 133 -8.13 14.52 -2.22
CA TYR A 133 -8.51 13.35 -3.03
C TYR A 133 -8.14 12.02 -2.39
N HIS A 134 -7.26 12.01 -1.39
CA HIS A 134 -6.92 10.81 -0.63
C HIS A 134 -8.15 10.18 0.03
N GLU A 135 -9.15 11.00 0.39
CA GLU A 135 -10.41 10.51 0.94
C GLU A 135 -11.13 9.54 0.00
N ILE A 136 -11.06 9.77 -1.32
CA ILE A 136 -11.66 8.87 -2.32
C ILE A 136 -10.97 7.50 -2.29
N TYR A 137 -9.63 7.49 -2.21
CA TYR A 137 -8.84 6.26 -2.13
C TYR A 137 -9.11 5.50 -0.84
N ARG A 138 -9.09 6.20 0.29
CA ARG A 138 -9.43 5.66 1.60
C ARG A 138 -10.82 5.01 1.61
N ARG A 139 -11.84 5.69 1.06
CA ARG A 139 -13.22 5.16 0.94
C ARG A 139 -13.29 3.94 0.02
N ARG A 140 -12.57 3.94 -1.11
CA ARG A 140 -12.49 2.77 -2.02
C ARG A 140 -11.82 1.56 -1.37
N LEU A 141 -10.85 1.80 -0.50
CA LEU A 141 -10.21 0.77 0.33
C LEU A 141 -11.06 0.38 1.54
N GLU A 142 -12.15 1.11 1.81
CA GLU A 142 -13.00 0.97 3.00
C GLU A 142 -12.20 1.08 4.31
N ILE A 143 -11.20 1.97 4.34
CA ILE A 143 -10.40 2.27 5.53
C ILE A 143 -11.16 3.27 6.41
N SER A 144 -11.48 2.87 7.66
CA SER A 144 -12.12 3.77 8.64
C SER A 144 -11.18 4.90 9.08
N ASP A 145 -11.74 6.02 9.56
CA ASP A 145 -10.95 7.18 10.04
C ASP A 145 -10.00 6.79 11.18
N ARG A 146 -10.43 5.86 12.06
CA ARG A 146 -9.60 5.34 13.15
C ARG A 146 -8.35 4.62 12.64
N ILE A 147 -8.49 3.87 11.55
CA ILE A 147 -7.39 3.13 10.94
C ILE A 147 -6.46 4.08 10.19
N GLU A 148 -7.03 5.04 9.47
CA GLU A 148 -6.26 6.09 8.78
C GLU A 148 -5.40 6.86 9.79
N ALA A 149 -6.00 7.32 10.90
CA ALA A 149 -5.29 7.99 11.97
C ALA A 149 -4.19 7.11 12.59
N TYR A 150 -4.42 5.79 12.70
CA TYR A 150 -3.39 4.86 13.14
C TYR A 150 -2.21 4.81 12.16
N ILE A 151 -2.48 4.70 10.85
CA ILE A 151 -1.44 4.68 9.82
C ILE A 151 -0.65 6.00 9.84
N GLN A 152 -1.34 7.14 9.90
CA GLN A 152 -0.70 8.46 10.01
C GLN A 152 0.17 8.57 11.27
N SER A 153 -0.33 8.12 12.42
CA SER A 153 0.42 8.11 13.68
C SER A 153 1.67 7.24 13.62
N LEU A 154 1.62 6.13 12.88
CA LEU A 154 2.74 5.21 12.69
C LEU A 154 3.84 5.86 11.85
N VAL A 155 3.45 6.53 10.75
CA VAL A 155 4.39 7.29 9.92
C VAL A 155 5.06 8.40 10.74
N LEU A 156 4.27 9.20 11.46
CA LEU A 156 4.76 10.28 12.32
C LEU A 156 5.73 9.77 13.39
N LYS A 157 5.35 8.72 14.13
CA LYS A 157 6.20 8.12 15.16
C LYS A 157 7.56 7.69 14.60
N LYS A 158 7.57 7.08 13.42
CA LYS A 158 8.80 6.62 12.77
C LYS A 158 9.63 7.77 12.20
N THR A 159 9.00 8.88 11.82
CA THR A 159 9.71 10.11 11.46
C THR A 159 10.40 10.70 12.68
N LEU A 160 9.71 10.82 13.81
CA LEU A 160 10.26 11.37 15.06
C LEU A 160 11.37 10.51 15.67
N GLU A 161 11.21 9.17 15.68
CA GLU A 161 12.26 8.26 16.13
C GLU A 161 13.58 8.47 15.36
N ARG A 162 13.53 8.84 14.08
CA ARG A 162 14.72 9.18 13.30
C ARG A 162 15.37 10.46 13.82
N ASP A 163 14.58 11.52 13.96
CA ASP A 163 15.11 12.83 14.30
C ASP A 163 15.83 12.80 15.65
N LEU A 164 15.29 12.03 16.61
CA LEU A 164 15.90 11.75 17.91
C LEU A 164 17.24 10.99 17.82
N LEU A 165 17.32 9.93 17.01
CA LEU A 165 18.56 9.18 16.79
C LEU A 165 19.65 10.05 16.14
N THR A 166 19.26 10.91 15.19
CA THR A 166 20.21 11.83 14.54
C THR A 166 20.68 12.99 15.41
N SER A 167 19.94 13.34 16.47
CA SER A 167 20.41 14.32 17.47
C SER A 167 21.42 13.70 18.44
N GLU A 168 21.21 12.44 18.88
CA GLU A 168 22.13 11.74 19.79
C GLU A 168 23.49 11.42 19.13
N GLU A 169 23.52 11.17 17.81
CA GLU A 169 24.76 10.98 17.04
C GLU A 169 25.54 12.28 16.80
N LYS A 170 24.91 13.46 16.97
CA LYS A 170 25.58 14.76 16.81
C LYS A 170 26.12 15.34 18.10
N GLU A 171 25.67 14.82 19.24
CA GLU A 171 26.17 15.21 20.58
C GLU A 171 27.33 14.33 21.08
N ASN A 172 27.73 13.30 20.31
CA ASN A 172 28.93 12.48 20.55
C ASN A 172 30.00 12.72 19.48
#